data_AF-A0A353MZY6-F1
#
_entry.id   AF-A0A353MZY6-F1
#
_cell.length_a   1.000
_cell.length_b   1.000
_cell.length_c   1.000
_cell.angle_alpha   90.00
_cell.angle_beta   90.00
_cell.angle_gamma   90.00
#
_symmetry.space_group_name_H-M   'P 1'
#
loop_
_entity.id
_entity.type
_entity.pdbx_description
1 polymer ?
#
loop_
_entity_poly.entity_id
_entity_poly.type
_entity_poly.pdbx_seq_one_letter_code
_entity_poly.pdbx_strand_id
1 'polypeptide(L)' 'MKSAVILAINPGSTSTKVALYRGSSEVWSDTQRYDADRLREFSGIPAQEQFRLE' A
#
# COMPACT_ATOMS: atom_id res chain seq x y z
N MET A 1 -21.68 -13.69 -15.98
CA MET A 1 -21.40 -12.23 -15.84
C MET A 1 -19.90 -12.02 -15.75
N LYS A 2 -19.33 -10.95 -16.30
CA LYS A 2 -17.91 -10.64 -16.09
C LYS A 2 -17.72 -10.13 -14.66
N SER A 3 -16.76 -10.67 -13.94
CA SER A 3 -16.40 -10.20 -12.59
C SER A 3 -15.61 -8.90 -12.67
N ALA A 4 -15.90 -7.96 -11.77
CA ALA A 4 -15.18 -6.70 -11.66
C ALA A 4 -13.69 -6.93 -11.35
N VAL A 5 -12.83 -6.06 -11.87
CA VAL A 5 -11.42 -6.01 -11.49
C VAL A 5 -11.27 -4.85 -10.50
N ILE A 6 -10.71 -5.15 -9.33
CA ILE A 6 -10.60 -4.20 -8.21
C ILE A 6 -9.12 -4.09 -7.84
N LEU A 7 -8.56 -2.89 -7.89
CA LEU A 7 -7.24 -2.59 -7.33
C LEU A 7 -7.44 -1.97 -5.95
N ALA A 8 -7.08 -2.70 -4.90
CA ALA A 8 -7.12 -2.24 -3.53
C ALA A 8 -5.75 -1.67 -3.13
N ILE A 9 -5.74 -0.44 -2.62
CA ILE A 9 -4.56 0.21 -2.05
C ILE A 9 -4.90 0.55 -0.60
N ASN A 10 -4.19 -0.07 0.34
CA ASN A 10 -4.42 0.08 1.77
C ASN A 10 -3.15 0.62 2.46
N PRO A 11 -3.03 1.95 2.64
CA PRO A 11 -1.92 2.55 3.37
C PRO A 11 -2.11 2.39 4.88
N GLY A 12 -1.18 1.68 5.52
CA GLY A 12 -1.02 1.61 6.97
C GLY A 12 0.12 2.49 7.45
N SER A 13 0.30 2.56 8.78
CA SER A 13 1.34 3.39 9.41
C SER A 13 2.75 2.98 8.98
N THR A 14 3.04 1.69 8.92
CA THR A 14 4.37 1.13 8.61
C THR A 14 4.41 0.25 7.35
N SER A 15 3.32 0.18 6.59
CA SER A 15 3.27 -0.58 5.35
C SER A 15 2.16 -0.11 4.43
N THR A 16 2.27 -0.36 3.13
CA THR A 16 1.19 -0.20 2.15
C THR A 16 0.93 -1.55 1.49
N LYS A 17 -0.28 -2.10 1.62
CA LYS A 17 -0.69 -3.31 0.89
C LYS A 17 -1.37 -2.91 -0.41
N VAL A 18 -0.92 -3.49 -1.52
CA VAL A 18 -1.55 -3.37 -2.83
C VAL A 18 -2.03 -4.76 -3.24
N ALA A 19 -3.26 -4.86 -3.70
CA ALA A 19 -3.81 -6.14 -4.13
C ALA A 19 -4.77 -5.98 -5.31
N LEU A 20 -4.68 -6.89 -6.26
CA LEU A 20 -5.59 -7.00 -7.39
C LEU A 20 -6.59 -8.12 -7.09
N TYR A 21 -7.87 -7.82 -7.24
CA TYR A 21 -8.96 -8.78 -7.10
C TYR A 21 -9.75 -8.90 -8.40
N ARG A 22 -10.30 -10.09 -8.63
CA ARG A 22 -11.33 -10.36 -9.62
C ARG A 22 -12.60 -10.83 -8.90
N GLY A 23 -13.55 -9.92 -8.70
CA GLY A 23 -14.65 -10.13 -7.75
C GLY A 23 -14.11 -10.28 -6.34
N SER A 24 -14.41 -11.39 -5.67
CA SER A 24 -13.88 -11.71 -4.33
C SER A 24 -12.56 -12.48 -4.33
N SER A 25 -12.06 -12.90 -5.50
CA SER A 25 -10.80 -13.64 -5.60
C SER A 25 -9.62 -12.69 -5.64
N GLU A 26 -8.68 -12.82 -4.70
CA GLU A 26 -7.36 -12.19 -4.81
C GLU A 26 -6.60 -12.88 -5.96
N VAL A 27 -6.04 -12.10 -6.88
CA VAL A 27 -5.23 -12.62 -7.99
C VAL A 27 -3.75 -12.30 -7.84
N TRP A 28 -3.44 -11.23 -7.10
CA TRP A 28 -2.08 -10.82 -6.79
C TRP A 28 -2.12 -9.87 -5.60
N SER A 29 -1.09 -9.89 -4.79
CA SER A 29 -0.84 -8.85 -3.80
C SER A 29 0.64 -8.65 -3.56
N ASP A 30 0.97 -7.45 -3.12
CA ASP A 30 2.28 -7.07 -2.63
C ASP A 30 2.12 -6.17 -1.39
N THR A 31 3.12 -6.17 -0.54
CA THR A 31 3.15 -5.34 0.67
C THR A 31 4.48 -4.63 0.75
N GLN A 32 4.46 -3.33 0.47
CA GLN A 32 5.60 -2.46 0.74
C GLN A 32 5.67 -2.21 2.24
N ARG A 33 6.83 -2.47 2.85
CA ARG A 33 7.06 -2.26 4.29
C ARG A 33 8.10 -1.17 4.47
N TYR A 34 7.87 -0.33 5.45
CA TYR A 34 8.75 0.77 5.80
C TYR A 34 9.34 0.52 7.19
N ASP A 35 10.63 0.82 7.34
CA ASP A 35 11.27 0.81 8.64
C ASP A 35 10.68 1.93 9.52
N ALA A 36 10.23 1.57 10.73
CA ALA A 36 9.67 2.53 11.66
C ALA A 36 10.70 3.58 12.11
N ASP A 37 11.98 3.21 12.22
CA ASP A 37 13.05 4.12 12.59
C ASP A 37 13.27 5.16 11.49
N ARG A 38 13.24 4.71 10.22
CA ARG A 38 13.31 5.59 9.05
C ARG A 38 12.12 6.55 8.99
N LEU A 39 10.91 6.06 9.30
CA LEU A 39 9.69 6.87 9.30
C LEU A 39 9.71 7.99 10.36
N ARG A 40 10.39 7.78 11.49
CA ARG A 40 10.51 8.79 12.55
C ARG A 40 11.39 9.99 12.16
N GLU A 41 12.19 9.86 11.10
CA GLU A 41 13.00 10.97 10.58
C GLU A 41 12.15 12.04 9.88
N PHE A 42 10.92 11.71 9.47
CA PHE A 42 10.02 12.64 8.80
C PHE A 42 9.21 13.47 9.81
N SER A 43 8.99 14.74 9.51
CA SER A 43 8.22 15.68 10.36
C SER A 43 6.73 15.34 10.47
N GLY A 44 6.22 14.43 9.63
CA GLY A 44 4.85 13.96 9.64
C GLY A 44 4.50 13.22 8.36
N ILE A 45 3.25 12.74 8.25
CA ILE A 45 2.76 11.97 7.10
C ILE A 45 2.94 12.72 5.75
N PRO A 46 2.64 14.03 5.63
CA PRO A 46 2.83 14.73 4.35
C PRO A 46 4.29 14.73 3.87
N ALA A 47 5.26 14.76 4.79
CA ALA A 47 6.68 14.74 4.44
C ALA A 47 7.16 13.37 3.92
N GLN A 48 6.37 12.31 4.10
CA GLN A 48 6.71 10.95 3.67
C GLN A 48 6.29 10.66 2.22
N GLU A 49 5.63 11.59 1.51
CA GLU A 49 5.05 11.34 0.19
C GLU A 49 6.07 10.74 -0.79
N GLN A 50 7.20 11.40 -1.00
CA GLN A 50 8.24 10.93 -1.92
C GLN A 50 8.83 9.58 -1.49
N PHE A 51 9.13 9.43 -0.21
CA PHE A 51 9.68 8.18 0.35
C PHE A 51 8.73 6.98 0.16
N ARG A 52 7.42 7.20 0.19
CA ARG A 52 6.42 6.13 -0.01
C ARG A 52 6.19 5.76 -1.48
N LEU A 53 6.80 6.50 -2.42
CA LEU A 53 6.73 6.25 -3.86
C LEU A 53 7.99 5.60 -4.43
N GLU A 54 9.05 5.48 -3.62
CA GLU A 54 10.28 4.70 -3.93
C GLU A 54 10.00 3.19 -3.94
#